data_AF-A0A3C0ETV2-F1
#
_entry.id   AF-A0A3C0ETV2-F1
#
_cell.length_a   1.000
_cell.length_b   1.000
_cell.length_c   1.000
_cell.angle_alpha   90.00
_cell.angle_beta   90.00
_cell.angle_gamma   90.00
#
_symmetry.space_group_name_H-M   'P 1'
#
loop_
_entity.id
_entity.type
_entity.pdbx_description
1 polymer ?
#
loop_
_entity_poly.entity_id
_entity_poly.type
_entity_poly.pdbx_seq_one_letter_code
_entity_poly.pdbx_strand_id
1 'polypeptide(L)'
;MLDTRLCLKSLSRWLKAAQTNWVDLPDHPGLGFYGTGYNTWAVQTNQKFIAAAATMAVMDDRDTERNLKQALSALRYCLATHKTGPMPLTDGSRWGHTWISVLGLERMMYVFKLLEDYLSEEDQADAKRVLTSEADWITYHLERGSAKGVHASKWNKDGNNDPESHMWNGSFLWRIAQMYPEHENKADWIKQSNLLLFNAITTEADADHELYVGPQFFENYALDHHGYMNVGYMVITLSNAAMLYFDLKHNDWPMPEHLKHNLENLWRVTKKMIFADGRLARIGGDSRVRYAYCQEYLLHSMMMAADLFGDTHATYLCASQLQTLAKEQNTNTDGSYYGLRLDSLKKSSPYYYTRIESDRACAVAAAMHYNSLVKWPSSGTLDFESDVAGLWIEKEHGDVLHRSPTRFASVSWHASGLGQAMCQPP
;
A
#
# COMPACT_ATOMS: atom_id res chain seq x y z
N MET A 1 7.29 11.20 16.87
CA MET A 1 8.02 9.99 16.44
C MET A 1 7.18 8.77 16.76
N LEU A 2 7.19 7.74 15.91
CA LEU A 2 6.46 6.49 16.16
C LEU A 2 7.05 5.72 17.34
N ASP A 3 6.19 4.99 18.06
CA ASP A 3 6.63 4.06 19.11
C ASP A 3 7.20 2.79 18.48
N THR A 4 8.51 2.79 18.28
CA THR A 4 9.24 1.68 17.65
C THR A 4 9.16 0.39 18.46
N ARG A 5 9.14 0.48 19.80
CA ARG A 5 9.03 -0.69 20.67
C ARG A 5 7.67 -1.35 20.52
N LEU A 6 6.60 -0.56 20.41
CA LEU A 6 5.26 -1.07 20.16
C LEU A 6 5.19 -1.83 18.84
N CYS A 7 5.69 -1.23 17.75
CA CYS A 7 5.71 -1.83 16.42
C CYS A 7 6.51 -3.15 16.40
N LEU A 8 7.75 -3.16 16.89
CA LEU A 8 8.59 -4.37 16.92
C LEU A 8 7.99 -5.46 17.81
N LYS A 9 7.38 -5.11 18.95
CA LYS A 9 6.66 -6.09 19.79
C LYS A 9 5.46 -6.68 19.06
N SER A 10 4.73 -5.84 18.33
CA SER A 10 3.56 -6.23 17.57
C SER A 10 3.90 -7.19 16.43
N LEU A 11 4.94 -6.87 15.64
CA LEU A 11 5.47 -7.72 14.58
C LEU A 11 6.00 -9.06 15.10
N SER A 12 6.78 -9.06 16.19
CA SER A 12 7.31 -10.28 16.80
C SER A 12 6.18 -11.26 17.20
N ARG A 13 5.10 -10.74 17.81
CA ARG A 13 3.92 -11.55 18.16
C ARG A 13 3.23 -12.10 16.92
N TRP A 14 3.07 -11.29 15.88
CA TRP A 14 2.46 -11.73 14.65
C TRP A 14 3.28 -12.80 13.92
N LEU A 15 4.61 -12.65 13.83
CA LEU A 15 5.47 -13.65 13.20
C LEU A 15 5.42 -15.01 13.90
N LYS A 16 5.20 -15.03 15.24
CA LYS A 16 4.93 -16.27 15.97
C LYS A 16 3.59 -16.89 15.57
N ALA A 17 2.53 -16.09 15.47
CA ALA A 17 1.22 -16.55 14.98
C ALA A 17 1.28 -17.05 13.52
N ALA A 18 2.06 -16.36 12.69
CA ALA A 18 2.21 -16.63 11.26
C ALA A 18 2.81 -18.00 10.96
N GLN A 19 3.56 -18.60 11.91
CA GLN A 19 4.12 -19.95 11.76
C GLN A 19 3.05 -21.01 11.46
N THR A 20 1.81 -20.80 11.89
CA THR A 20 0.68 -21.70 11.59
C THR A 20 0.32 -21.77 10.09
N ASN A 21 0.81 -20.82 9.28
CA ASN A 21 0.61 -20.74 7.84
C ASN A 21 1.93 -20.64 7.08
N TRP A 22 3.06 -20.96 7.72
CA TRP A 22 4.35 -21.10 7.04
C TRP A 22 4.48 -22.50 6.47
N VAL A 23 4.99 -22.61 5.25
CA VAL A 23 5.23 -23.88 4.56
C VAL A 23 6.66 -23.89 4.03
N ASP A 24 7.47 -24.82 4.54
CA ASP A 24 8.75 -25.19 3.92
C ASP A 24 8.50 -26.14 2.75
N LEU A 25 9.29 -26.06 1.68
CA LEU A 25 9.22 -26.98 0.54
C LEU A 25 10.26 -28.09 0.68
N PRO A 26 9.89 -29.33 1.06
CA PRO A 26 10.86 -30.40 1.31
C PRO A 26 11.70 -30.76 0.08
N ASP A 27 11.07 -30.73 -1.10
CA ASP A 27 11.71 -31.07 -2.37
C ASP A 27 12.59 -29.94 -2.93
N HIS A 28 12.52 -28.75 -2.34
CA HIS A 28 13.32 -27.58 -2.71
C HIS A 28 13.91 -26.92 -1.47
N PRO A 29 14.95 -27.53 -0.86
CA PRO A 29 15.57 -27.00 0.34
C PRO A 29 15.99 -25.53 0.19
N GLY A 30 15.62 -24.71 1.16
CA GLY A 30 15.88 -23.27 1.13
C GLY A 30 14.75 -22.42 0.55
N LEU A 31 13.70 -23.05 -0.01
CA LEU A 31 12.45 -22.37 -0.40
C LEU A 31 11.33 -22.62 0.60
N GLY A 32 10.48 -21.61 0.79
CA GLY A 32 9.28 -21.69 1.60
C GLY A 32 8.37 -20.50 1.33
N PHE A 33 7.13 -20.55 1.81
CA PHE A 33 6.19 -19.45 1.63
C PHE A 33 5.23 -19.32 2.80
N TYR A 34 4.68 -18.12 2.95
CA TYR A 34 3.58 -17.84 3.87
C TYR A 34 2.24 -17.80 3.14
N GLY A 35 1.24 -18.49 3.69
CA GLY A 35 -0.11 -18.57 3.12
C GLY A 35 -0.30 -19.81 2.23
N THR A 36 -0.95 -19.67 1.08
CA THR A 36 -1.32 -20.83 0.24
C THR A 36 -0.31 -21.16 -0.86
N GLY A 37 0.58 -20.23 -1.21
CA GLY A 37 1.51 -20.39 -2.34
C GLY A 37 0.84 -20.34 -3.72
N TYR A 38 -0.44 -19.96 -3.79
CA TYR A 38 -1.18 -19.84 -5.05
C TYR A 38 -0.87 -18.53 -5.78
N ASN A 39 -1.37 -18.40 -7.00
CA ASN A 39 -1.24 -17.18 -7.79
C ASN A 39 -2.08 -16.02 -7.22
N THR A 40 -2.03 -14.88 -7.91
CA THR A 40 -2.80 -13.66 -7.63
C THR A 40 -2.45 -13.05 -6.27
N TRP A 41 -3.36 -13.00 -5.30
CA TRP A 41 -3.12 -12.35 -4.02
C TRP A 41 -2.26 -13.17 -3.05
N ALA A 42 -2.12 -14.49 -3.24
CA ALA A 42 -1.27 -15.30 -2.37
C ALA A 42 0.22 -14.97 -2.54
N VAL A 43 0.65 -14.64 -3.75
CA VAL A 43 2.01 -14.11 -3.97
C VAL A 43 2.21 -12.82 -3.21
N GLN A 44 1.25 -11.89 -3.29
CA GLN A 44 1.32 -10.64 -2.52
C GLN A 44 1.27 -10.87 -1.00
N THR A 45 0.52 -11.88 -0.54
CA THR A 45 0.53 -12.32 0.86
C THR A 45 1.92 -12.76 1.31
N ASN A 46 2.62 -13.54 0.48
CA ASN A 46 3.99 -13.95 0.73
C ASN A 46 4.96 -12.75 0.72
N GLN A 47 4.82 -11.83 -0.24
CA GLN A 47 5.64 -10.61 -0.34
C GLN A 47 5.52 -9.71 0.90
N LYS A 48 4.32 -9.58 1.45
CA LYS A 48 4.07 -8.86 2.70
C LYS A 48 4.64 -9.57 3.93
N PHE A 49 4.70 -10.90 3.92
CA PHE A 49 5.41 -11.66 4.95
C PHE A 49 6.92 -11.41 4.88
N ILE A 50 7.52 -11.39 3.68
CA ILE A 50 8.94 -11.06 3.47
C ILE A 50 9.26 -9.71 4.12
N ALA A 51 8.45 -8.68 3.87
CA ALA A 51 8.59 -7.36 4.49
C ALA A 51 8.66 -7.40 6.02
N ALA A 52 7.73 -8.12 6.66
CA ALA A 52 7.70 -8.24 8.12
C ALA A 52 8.88 -9.05 8.67
N ALA A 53 9.21 -10.19 8.05
CA ALA A 53 10.29 -11.07 8.50
C ALA A 53 11.67 -10.42 8.34
N ALA A 54 11.94 -9.79 7.19
CA ALA A 54 13.20 -9.09 6.92
C ALA A 54 13.41 -7.91 7.89
N THR A 55 12.36 -7.12 8.12
CA THR A 55 12.41 -6.01 9.08
C THR A 55 12.77 -6.51 10.48
N MET A 56 12.13 -7.59 10.94
CA MET A 56 12.41 -8.18 12.25
C MET A 56 13.77 -8.87 12.32
N ALA A 57 14.32 -9.35 11.20
CA ALA A 57 15.66 -9.91 11.16
C ALA A 57 16.75 -8.84 11.32
N VAL A 58 16.54 -7.64 10.77
CA VAL A 58 17.56 -6.59 10.72
C VAL A 58 17.42 -5.57 11.85
N MET A 59 16.18 -5.27 12.27
CA MET A 59 15.89 -4.16 13.20
C MET A 59 15.60 -4.63 14.64
N ASP A 60 15.67 -5.93 14.92
CA ASP A 60 15.35 -6.51 16.21
C ASP A 60 16.20 -7.77 16.50
N ASP A 61 16.43 -8.07 17.77
CA ASP A 61 17.27 -9.18 18.22
C ASP A 61 16.48 -10.48 18.50
N ARG A 62 15.14 -10.45 18.41
CA ARG A 62 14.30 -11.62 18.70
C ARG A 62 14.14 -12.50 17.49
N ASP A 63 14.52 -13.77 17.65
CA ASP A 63 14.38 -14.81 16.63
C ASP A 63 15.06 -14.43 15.28
N THR A 64 16.14 -13.62 15.33
CA THR A 64 16.83 -13.07 14.15
C THR A 64 17.16 -14.13 13.10
N GLU A 65 17.76 -15.25 13.50
CA GLU A 65 18.12 -16.34 12.58
C GLU A 65 16.89 -16.93 11.86
N ARG A 66 15.80 -17.19 12.60
CA ARG A 66 14.56 -17.71 12.02
C ARG A 66 13.94 -16.70 11.05
N ASN A 67 13.86 -15.44 11.47
CA ASN A 67 13.24 -14.39 10.68
C ASN A 67 14.03 -14.15 9.37
N LEU A 68 15.36 -14.13 9.45
CA LEU A 68 16.25 -13.98 8.29
C LEU A 68 16.09 -15.18 7.34
N LYS A 69 16.16 -16.40 7.87
CA LYS A 69 15.98 -17.63 7.07
C LYS A 69 14.64 -17.61 6.33
N GLN A 70 13.54 -17.32 7.04
CA GLN A 70 12.21 -17.29 6.43
C GLN A 70 12.05 -16.16 5.43
N ALA A 71 12.61 -14.97 5.69
CA ALA A 71 12.60 -13.87 4.73
C ALA A 71 13.29 -14.24 3.42
N LEU A 72 14.50 -14.81 3.49
CA LEU A 72 15.25 -15.25 2.31
C LEU A 72 14.56 -16.41 1.59
N SER A 73 14.04 -17.40 2.32
CA SER A 73 13.31 -18.53 1.72
C SER A 73 12.04 -18.09 1.01
N ALA A 74 11.28 -17.16 1.58
CA ALA A 74 10.09 -16.59 0.96
C ALA A 74 10.42 -15.73 -0.25
N LEU A 75 11.50 -14.94 -0.20
CA LEU A 75 11.98 -14.14 -1.33
C LEU A 75 12.40 -15.04 -2.50
N ARG A 76 13.24 -16.04 -2.24
CA ARG A 76 13.68 -17.01 -3.26
C ARG A 76 12.50 -17.75 -3.88
N TYR A 77 11.52 -18.19 -3.07
CA TYR A 77 10.30 -18.79 -3.60
C TYR A 77 9.54 -17.82 -4.52
N CYS A 78 9.39 -16.56 -4.10
CA CYS A 78 8.72 -15.54 -4.89
C CYS A 78 9.44 -15.33 -6.24
N LEU A 79 10.76 -15.22 -6.24
CA LEU A 79 11.57 -15.01 -7.46
C LEU A 79 11.59 -16.23 -8.38
N ALA A 80 11.62 -17.43 -7.80
CA ALA A 80 11.67 -18.69 -8.54
C ALA A 80 10.34 -19.02 -9.24
N THR A 81 9.22 -18.57 -8.66
CA THR A 81 7.86 -18.87 -9.15
C THR A 81 7.27 -17.82 -10.09
N HIS A 82 8.02 -16.75 -10.36
CA HIS A 82 7.69 -15.76 -11.37
C HIS A 82 7.68 -16.38 -12.78
N LYS A 83 7.00 -15.75 -13.74
CA LYS A 83 6.95 -16.16 -15.16
C LYS A 83 8.33 -16.36 -15.78
N THR A 84 9.33 -15.58 -15.35
CA THR A 84 10.72 -15.70 -15.82
C THR A 84 11.58 -16.64 -14.97
N GLY A 85 11.05 -17.20 -13.89
CA GLY A 85 11.77 -18.10 -12.99
C GLY A 85 11.72 -19.57 -13.42
N PRO A 86 12.39 -20.49 -12.71
CA PRO A 86 12.42 -21.90 -13.06
C PRO A 86 11.20 -22.69 -12.60
N MET A 87 10.45 -22.27 -11.58
CA MET A 87 9.46 -23.12 -10.89
C MET A 87 8.01 -22.66 -11.05
N PRO A 88 7.02 -23.57 -11.03
CA PRO A 88 5.62 -23.19 -10.83
C PRO A 88 5.31 -22.90 -9.36
N LEU A 89 4.22 -22.17 -9.14
CA LEU A 89 3.53 -22.04 -7.86
C LEU A 89 2.91 -23.38 -7.42
N THR A 90 2.36 -23.44 -6.20
CA THR A 90 1.75 -24.67 -5.67
C THR A 90 0.47 -25.10 -6.41
N ASP A 91 -0.15 -24.18 -7.15
CA ASP A 91 -1.29 -24.46 -8.03
C ASP A 91 -0.88 -24.82 -9.48
N GLY A 92 0.43 -24.97 -9.74
CA GLY A 92 0.99 -25.28 -11.06
C GLY A 92 1.12 -24.07 -12.00
N SER A 93 0.60 -22.91 -11.62
CA SER A 93 0.69 -21.68 -12.43
C SER A 93 1.96 -20.88 -12.15
N ARG A 94 2.11 -19.71 -12.79
CA ARG A 94 3.21 -18.75 -12.54
C ARG A 94 2.65 -17.35 -12.40
N TRP A 95 3.27 -16.53 -11.56
CA TRP A 95 2.84 -15.15 -11.35
C TRP A 95 3.67 -14.15 -12.15
N GLY A 96 3.14 -12.93 -12.29
CA GLY A 96 3.80 -11.82 -13.00
C GLY A 96 3.08 -11.42 -14.28
N HIS A 97 3.49 -10.29 -14.84
CA HIS A 97 2.98 -9.69 -16.07
C HIS A 97 1.47 -9.47 -16.03
N THR A 98 1.03 -8.71 -15.02
CA THR A 98 -0.35 -8.25 -14.84
C THR A 98 -0.34 -6.84 -14.27
N TRP A 99 -1.43 -6.08 -14.43
CA TRP A 99 -1.53 -4.70 -13.91
C TRP A 99 -1.29 -4.56 -12.39
N ILE A 100 -1.37 -5.68 -11.65
CA ILE A 100 -1.30 -5.72 -10.18
C ILE A 100 -0.12 -6.56 -9.65
N SER A 101 0.69 -7.19 -10.50
CA SER A 101 1.76 -8.08 -10.01
C SER A 101 2.79 -7.33 -9.19
N VAL A 102 3.11 -6.09 -9.55
CA VAL A 102 4.06 -5.25 -8.81
C VAL A 102 3.54 -4.67 -7.51
N LEU A 103 2.23 -4.72 -7.23
CA LEU A 103 1.69 -4.10 -6.01
C LEU A 103 2.29 -4.70 -4.73
N GLY A 104 2.47 -6.02 -4.69
CA GLY A 104 3.12 -6.65 -3.54
C GLY A 104 4.65 -6.49 -3.55
N LEU A 105 5.28 -6.35 -4.73
CA LEU A 105 6.69 -6.00 -4.85
C LEU A 105 6.95 -4.60 -4.27
N GLU A 106 6.19 -3.58 -4.68
CA GLU A 106 6.30 -2.19 -4.18
C GLU A 106 6.26 -2.13 -2.66
N ARG A 107 5.37 -2.92 -2.04
CA ARG A 107 5.23 -3.00 -0.57
C ARG A 107 6.43 -3.57 0.16
N MET A 108 7.29 -4.30 -0.53
CA MET A 108 8.51 -4.89 0.03
C MET A 108 9.79 -4.36 -0.61
N MET A 109 9.76 -3.32 -1.44
CA MET A 109 10.96 -2.86 -2.16
C MET A 109 12.10 -2.44 -1.22
N TYR A 110 11.78 -1.79 -0.09
CA TYR A 110 12.78 -1.44 0.93
C TYR A 110 13.53 -2.66 1.52
N VAL A 111 12.97 -3.86 1.39
CA VAL A 111 13.60 -5.10 1.87
C VAL A 111 14.88 -5.42 1.12
N PHE A 112 14.96 -5.12 -0.18
CA PHE A 112 16.18 -5.38 -0.95
C PHE A 112 17.38 -4.65 -0.36
N LYS A 113 17.15 -3.44 0.18
CA LYS A 113 18.18 -2.69 0.90
C LYS A 113 18.48 -3.28 2.28
N LEU A 114 17.45 -3.64 3.05
CA LEU A 114 17.64 -4.26 4.36
C LEU A 114 18.41 -5.57 4.29
N LEU A 115 18.21 -6.35 3.22
CA LEU A 115 18.83 -7.65 3.04
C LEU A 115 20.10 -7.62 2.18
N GLU A 116 20.60 -6.45 1.76
CA GLU A 116 21.71 -6.33 0.80
C GLU A 116 22.92 -7.22 1.17
N ASP A 117 23.34 -7.20 2.44
CA ASP A 117 24.47 -8.00 2.95
C ASP A 117 24.20 -9.51 3.06
N TYR A 118 22.94 -9.93 2.88
CA TYR A 118 22.49 -11.33 3.04
C TYR A 118 22.06 -11.98 1.71
N LEU A 119 21.90 -11.19 0.65
CA LEU A 119 21.55 -11.69 -0.68
C LEU A 119 22.79 -12.25 -1.37
N SER A 120 22.70 -13.49 -1.84
CA SER A 120 23.74 -14.07 -2.70
C SER A 120 23.76 -13.40 -4.07
N GLU A 121 24.82 -13.63 -4.85
CA GLU A 121 24.87 -13.19 -6.25
C GLU A 121 23.71 -13.75 -7.08
N GLU A 122 23.28 -14.98 -6.78
CA GLU A 122 22.12 -15.62 -7.41
C GLU A 122 20.82 -14.90 -7.02
N ASP A 123 20.64 -14.57 -5.73
CA ASP A 123 19.47 -13.82 -5.27
C ASP A 123 19.38 -12.45 -5.95
N GLN A 124 20.50 -11.75 -6.09
CA GLN A 124 20.58 -10.45 -6.76
C GLN A 124 20.29 -10.57 -8.26
N ALA A 125 20.82 -11.60 -8.93
CA ALA A 125 20.55 -11.86 -10.34
C ALA A 125 19.07 -12.20 -10.60
N ASP A 126 18.47 -13.01 -9.74
CA ASP A 126 17.06 -13.38 -9.82
C ASP A 126 16.14 -12.20 -9.52
N ALA A 127 16.48 -11.38 -8.52
CA ALA A 127 15.77 -10.13 -8.24
C ALA A 127 15.81 -9.19 -9.45
N LYS A 128 16.99 -8.97 -10.03
CA LYS A 128 17.14 -8.16 -11.25
C LYS A 128 16.28 -8.70 -12.38
N ARG A 129 16.35 -10.00 -12.68
CA ARG A 129 15.55 -10.66 -13.72
C ARG A 129 14.05 -10.45 -13.54
N VAL A 130 13.52 -10.59 -12.33
CA VAL A 130 12.09 -10.39 -12.05
C VAL A 130 11.71 -8.92 -12.17
N LEU A 131 12.47 -8.04 -11.52
CA LEU A 131 12.14 -6.62 -11.44
C LEU A 131 12.18 -5.93 -12.81
N THR A 132 13.22 -6.19 -13.62
CA THR A 132 13.30 -5.61 -14.98
C THR A 132 12.26 -6.22 -15.92
N SER A 133 11.92 -7.51 -15.76
CA SER A 133 10.87 -8.14 -16.56
C SER A 133 9.47 -7.57 -16.27
N GLU A 134 9.15 -7.28 -15.01
CA GLU A 134 7.92 -6.58 -14.65
C GLU A 134 7.91 -5.15 -15.19
N ALA A 135 9.04 -4.44 -15.11
CA ALA A 135 9.17 -3.08 -15.64
C ALA A 135 8.96 -3.03 -17.17
N ASP A 136 9.54 -3.98 -17.89
CA ASP A 136 9.32 -4.12 -19.33
C ASP A 136 7.86 -4.43 -19.65
N TRP A 137 7.22 -5.33 -18.89
CA TRP A 137 5.81 -5.62 -19.11
C TRP A 137 4.91 -4.40 -18.89
N ILE A 138 5.12 -3.63 -17.83
CA ILE A 138 4.37 -2.39 -17.58
C ILE A 138 4.63 -1.37 -18.70
N THR A 139 5.85 -1.31 -19.22
CA THR A 139 6.24 -0.33 -20.24
C THR A 139 5.63 -0.63 -21.60
N TYR A 140 5.60 -1.90 -21.99
CA TYR A 140 5.26 -2.31 -23.36
C TYR A 140 3.92 -3.04 -23.50
N HIS A 141 3.37 -3.56 -22.41
CA HIS A 141 2.25 -4.50 -22.43
C HIS A 141 1.17 -4.24 -21.36
N LEU A 142 1.24 -3.11 -20.64
CA LEU A 142 0.27 -2.80 -19.59
C LEU A 142 -1.18 -2.89 -20.10
N GLU A 143 -1.96 -3.74 -19.45
CA GLU A 143 -3.38 -3.92 -19.71
C GLU A 143 -4.13 -4.25 -18.42
N ARG A 144 -5.36 -3.73 -18.31
CA ARG A 144 -6.29 -3.99 -17.20
C ARG A 144 -7.69 -4.17 -17.77
N GLY A 145 -8.24 -5.38 -17.62
CA GLY A 145 -9.52 -5.72 -18.25
C GLY A 145 -9.43 -5.59 -19.77
N SER A 146 -10.31 -4.78 -20.36
CA SER A 146 -10.30 -4.47 -21.80
C SER A 146 -9.41 -3.27 -22.17
N ALA A 147 -8.95 -2.50 -21.18
CA ALA A 147 -8.17 -1.30 -21.41
C ALA A 147 -6.68 -1.63 -21.61
N LYS A 148 -6.06 -1.01 -22.61
CA LYS A 148 -4.65 -1.15 -22.95
C LYS A 148 -3.92 0.18 -22.73
N GLY A 149 -2.70 0.11 -22.21
CA GLY A 149 -1.90 1.29 -21.90
C GLY A 149 -2.46 2.12 -20.74
N VAL A 150 -2.04 3.39 -20.67
CA VAL A 150 -2.47 4.35 -19.65
C VAL A 150 -3.82 4.96 -20.05
N HIS A 151 -4.77 4.98 -19.12
CA HIS A 151 -6.14 5.43 -19.37
C HIS A 151 -6.74 6.03 -18.10
N ALA A 152 -7.66 6.98 -18.23
CA ALA A 152 -8.29 7.60 -17.08
C ALA A 152 -9.76 7.95 -17.38
N SER A 153 -10.63 7.64 -16.43
CA SER A 153 -11.96 8.25 -16.32
C SER A 153 -12.31 8.41 -14.84
N LYS A 154 -13.00 9.51 -14.51
CA LYS A 154 -13.46 9.80 -13.15
C LYS A 154 -14.61 8.89 -12.70
N TRP A 155 -15.27 8.21 -13.64
CA TRP A 155 -16.38 7.30 -13.37
C TRP A 155 -15.96 5.83 -13.53
N ASN A 156 -16.20 5.01 -12.49
CA ASN A 156 -15.89 3.58 -12.50
C ASN A 156 -16.64 2.82 -13.60
N LYS A 157 -17.88 3.23 -13.91
CA LYS A 157 -18.70 2.57 -14.96
C LYS A 157 -18.07 2.63 -16.35
N ASP A 158 -17.14 3.56 -16.58
CA ASP A 158 -16.43 3.69 -17.85
C ASP A 158 -15.27 2.68 -17.96
N GLY A 159 -14.95 1.98 -16.86
CA GLY A 159 -13.96 0.92 -16.82
C GLY A 159 -12.50 1.40 -16.80
N ASN A 160 -12.27 2.70 -16.64
CA ASN A 160 -10.94 3.33 -16.74
C ASN A 160 -10.55 4.14 -15.48
N ASN A 161 -11.21 3.90 -14.33
CA ASN A 161 -10.89 4.59 -13.07
C ASN A 161 -9.88 3.79 -12.24
N ASP A 162 -8.59 4.05 -12.42
CA ASP A 162 -7.52 3.22 -11.85
C ASP A 162 -6.33 4.01 -11.26
N PRO A 163 -6.57 5.10 -10.49
CA PRO A 163 -5.52 6.00 -10.00
C PRO A 163 -4.47 5.31 -9.14
N GLU A 164 -4.92 4.36 -8.31
CA GLU A 164 -4.05 3.61 -7.42
C GLU A 164 -3.03 2.81 -8.23
N SER A 165 -3.47 2.28 -9.39
CA SER A 165 -2.66 1.41 -10.22
C SER A 165 -1.67 2.17 -11.08
N HIS A 166 -2.08 3.35 -11.54
CA HIS A 166 -1.18 4.34 -12.10
C HIS A 166 -0.07 4.68 -11.11
N MET A 167 -0.42 4.95 -9.85
CA MET A 167 0.57 5.29 -8.84
C MET A 167 1.57 4.17 -8.57
N TRP A 168 1.13 2.93 -8.31
CA TRP A 168 2.10 1.85 -8.02
C TRP A 168 2.92 1.42 -9.23
N ASN A 169 2.32 1.40 -10.44
CA ASN A 169 3.06 1.01 -11.65
C ASN A 169 4.08 2.10 -12.02
N GLY A 170 3.67 3.38 -11.95
CA GLY A 170 4.56 4.50 -12.18
C GLY A 170 5.70 4.56 -11.15
N SER A 171 5.37 4.31 -9.88
CA SER A 171 6.36 4.27 -8.79
C SER A 171 7.39 3.17 -8.98
N PHE A 172 6.91 1.96 -9.33
CA PHE A 172 7.77 0.81 -9.61
C PHE A 172 8.73 1.10 -10.76
N LEU A 173 8.22 1.60 -11.89
CA LEU A 173 9.07 1.92 -13.05
C LEU A 173 10.18 2.93 -12.72
N TRP A 174 9.85 4.00 -11.99
CA TRP A 174 10.85 4.98 -11.59
C TRP A 174 11.94 4.34 -10.76
N ARG A 175 11.54 3.54 -9.78
CA ARG A 175 12.44 2.82 -8.87
C ARG A 175 13.38 1.89 -9.63
N ILE A 176 12.86 1.07 -10.54
CA ILE A 176 13.67 0.14 -11.32
C ILE A 176 14.65 0.90 -12.23
N ALA A 177 14.25 2.05 -12.78
CA ALA A 177 15.15 2.92 -13.55
C ALA A 177 16.30 3.50 -12.72
N GLN A 178 16.09 3.77 -11.42
CA GLN A 178 17.16 4.19 -10.51
C GLN A 178 18.06 3.02 -10.08
N MET A 179 17.47 1.84 -9.84
CA MET A 179 18.22 0.64 -9.44
C MET A 179 19.14 0.12 -10.55
N TYR A 180 18.74 0.26 -11.81
CA TYR A 180 19.49 -0.25 -12.97
C TYR A 180 19.77 0.87 -13.97
N PRO A 181 20.66 1.84 -13.63
CA PRO A 181 20.88 3.04 -14.43
C PRO A 181 21.52 2.80 -15.80
N GLU A 182 22.10 1.62 -16.00
CA GLU A 182 22.74 1.18 -17.25
C GLU A 182 21.85 0.22 -18.08
N HIS A 183 20.61 -0.03 -17.66
CA HIS A 183 19.71 -0.89 -18.43
C HIS A 183 19.25 -0.19 -19.71
N GLU A 184 19.22 -0.93 -20.83
CA GLU A 184 18.88 -0.38 -22.15
C GLU A 184 17.48 0.27 -22.18
N ASN A 185 16.51 -0.30 -21.48
CA ASN A 185 15.12 0.19 -21.42
C ASN A 185 14.88 1.31 -20.39
N LYS A 186 15.90 1.79 -19.68
CA LYS A 186 15.74 2.79 -18.60
C LYS A 186 14.98 4.04 -19.06
N ALA A 187 15.31 4.56 -20.24
CA ALA A 187 14.67 5.78 -20.74
C ALA A 187 13.17 5.59 -20.98
N ASP A 188 12.78 4.42 -21.47
CA ASP A 188 11.38 4.07 -21.71
C ASP A 188 10.63 3.84 -20.40
N TRP A 189 11.27 3.21 -19.41
CA TRP A 189 10.72 3.08 -18.05
C TRP A 189 10.46 4.44 -17.41
N ILE A 190 11.39 5.40 -17.54
CA ILE A 190 11.22 6.77 -17.01
C ILE A 190 10.06 7.48 -17.73
N LYS A 191 9.98 7.37 -19.06
CA LYS A 191 8.91 7.99 -19.85
C LYS A 191 7.54 7.45 -19.42
N GLN A 192 7.41 6.13 -19.32
CA GLN A 192 6.15 5.50 -18.92
C GLN A 192 5.82 5.79 -17.45
N SER A 193 6.82 5.85 -16.57
CA SER A 193 6.65 6.26 -15.18
C SER A 193 6.04 7.65 -15.07
N ASN A 194 6.59 8.64 -15.79
CA ASN A 194 6.07 10.00 -15.80
C ASN A 194 4.61 10.07 -16.28
N LEU A 195 4.27 9.33 -17.34
CA LEU A 195 2.90 9.27 -17.86
C LEU A 195 1.92 8.69 -16.81
N LEU A 196 2.29 7.59 -16.15
CA LEU A 196 1.48 6.97 -15.11
C LEU A 196 1.35 7.86 -13.87
N LEU A 197 2.47 8.39 -13.36
CA LEU A 197 2.48 9.23 -12.15
C LEU A 197 1.68 10.52 -12.34
N PHE A 198 1.81 11.18 -13.50
CA PHE A 198 1.00 12.36 -13.81
C PHE A 198 -0.49 12.03 -13.75
N ASN A 199 -0.92 10.97 -14.42
CA ASN A 199 -2.33 10.55 -14.49
C ASN A 199 -2.80 9.74 -13.26
N ALA A 200 -2.05 9.71 -12.17
CA ALA A 200 -2.49 9.02 -10.95
C ALA A 200 -3.46 9.86 -10.13
N ILE A 201 -3.37 11.20 -10.20
CA ILE A 201 -4.24 12.12 -9.46
C ILE A 201 -4.61 13.31 -10.36
N THR A 202 -5.29 13.05 -11.47
CA THR A 202 -5.77 14.08 -12.40
C THR A 202 -7.23 14.43 -12.20
N THR A 203 -7.58 15.69 -12.45
CA THR A 203 -8.96 16.18 -12.59
C THR A 203 -9.18 16.76 -14.00
N GLU A 204 -10.31 17.40 -14.29
CA GLU A 204 -10.54 18.08 -15.57
C GLU A 204 -9.67 19.33 -15.71
N ALA A 205 -9.27 19.95 -14.60
CA ALA A 205 -8.36 21.09 -14.57
C ALA A 205 -6.97 20.80 -15.18
N ASP A 206 -6.57 19.53 -15.30
CA ASP A 206 -5.27 19.12 -15.84
C ASP A 206 -5.28 18.94 -17.37
N ALA A 207 -6.39 19.22 -18.05
CA ALA A 207 -6.61 18.90 -19.47
C ALA A 207 -5.63 19.55 -20.45
N ASP A 208 -5.00 20.67 -20.09
CA ASP A 208 -4.05 21.38 -20.95
C ASP A 208 -2.62 20.80 -20.88
N HIS A 209 -2.35 19.85 -19.99
CA HIS A 209 -1.03 19.24 -19.85
C HIS A 209 -0.78 18.14 -20.90
N GLU A 210 0.42 18.09 -21.49
CA GLU A 210 0.74 17.18 -22.61
C GLU A 210 0.63 15.68 -22.27
N LEU A 211 0.82 15.33 -20.98
CA LEU A 211 0.69 13.95 -20.49
C LEU A 211 -0.75 13.57 -20.14
N TYR A 212 -1.71 14.49 -20.19
CA TYR A 212 -3.08 14.24 -19.75
C TYR A 212 -3.79 13.21 -20.61
N VAL A 213 -4.29 12.13 -19.98
CA VAL A 213 -5.11 11.10 -20.66
C VAL A 213 -6.56 11.06 -20.19
N GLY A 214 -6.93 11.91 -19.22
CA GLY A 214 -8.27 11.99 -18.64
C GLY A 214 -8.24 12.23 -17.13
N PRO A 215 -9.39 12.56 -16.53
CA PRO A 215 -9.49 12.74 -15.08
C PRO A 215 -9.61 11.37 -14.40
N GLN A 216 -8.90 11.14 -13.29
CA GLN A 216 -9.16 10.01 -12.38
C GLN A 216 -10.05 10.41 -11.20
N PHE A 217 -10.05 11.69 -10.86
CA PHE A 217 -10.80 12.26 -9.74
C PHE A 217 -11.76 13.32 -10.25
N PHE A 218 -12.81 13.57 -9.46
CA PHE A 218 -13.61 14.78 -9.60
C PHE A 218 -12.79 16.00 -9.16
N GLU A 219 -13.19 17.21 -9.57
CA GLU A 219 -12.49 18.47 -9.25
C GLU A 219 -12.24 18.69 -7.75
N ASN A 220 -13.08 18.13 -6.90
CA ASN A 220 -12.96 18.23 -5.46
C ASN A 220 -12.24 17.03 -4.80
N TYR A 221 -11.61 16.18 -5.61
CA TYR A 221 -10.92 14.94 -5.24
C TYR A 221 -11.80 13.83 -4.67
N ALA A 222 -13.10 13.81 -4.98
CA ALA A 222 -13.89 12.59 -4.84
C ALA A 222 -13.36 11.51 -5.80
N LEU A 223 -13.56 10.24 -5.43
CA LEU A 223 -13.10 9.09 -6.19
C LEU A 223 -14.22 8.06 -6.33
N ASP A 224 -14.75 7.92 -7.55
CA ASP A 224 -15.65 6.81 -7.89
C ASP A 224 -14.82 5.59 -8.30
N HIS A 225 -14.49 4.74 -7.32
CA HIS A 225 -13.73 3.53 -7.56
C HIS A 225 -14.48 2.31 -7.01
N HIS A 226 -14.66 1.29 -7.85
CA HIS A 226 -15.61 0.19 -7.64
C HIS A 226 -17.09 0.64 -7.59
N GLY A 227 -17.42 1.81 -8.15
CA GLY A 227 -18.80 2.30 -8.29
C GLY A 227 -19.34 3.00 -7.05
N TYR A 228 -18.47 3.53 -6.20
CA TYR A 228 -18.83 4.33 -5.02
C TYR A 228 -17.70 5.25 -4.58
N MET A 229 -18.02 6.21 -3.68
CA MET A 229 -17.05 7.14 -3.08
C MET A 229 -16.03 6.39 -2.22
N ASN A 230 -14.85 6.15 -2.77
CA ASN A 230 -13.91 5.17 -2.23
C ASN A 230 -12.70 5.79 -1.54
N VAL A 231 -12.90 6.17 -0.28
CA VAL A 231 -11.83 6.69 0.60
C VAL A 231 -10.64 5.72 0.72
N GLY A 232 -10.91 4.42 0.68
CA GLY A 232 -9.86 3.41 0.77
C GLY A 232 -8.85 3.49 -0.37
N TYR A 233 -9.31 3.74 -1.60
CA TYR A 233 -8.43 3.79 -2.77
C TYR A 233 -7.76 5.16 -2.95
N MET A 234 -8.33 6.23 -2.39
CA MET A 234 -7.59 7.50 -2.18
C MET A 234 -6.34 7.23 -1.34
N VAL A 235 -6.49 6.46 -0.25
CA VAL A 235 -5.38 6.09 0.63
C VAL A 235 -4.38 5.15 -0.05
N ILE A 236 -4.82 4.16 -0.84
CA ILE A 236 -3.88 3.30 -1.56
C ILE A 236 -3.01 4.14 -2.51
N THR A 237 -3.62 5.08 -3.24
CA THR A 237 -2.90 6.02 -4.12
C THR A 237 -1.85 6.81 -3.31
N LEU A 238 -2.25 7.48 -2.23
CA LEU A 238 -1.33 8.22 -1.36
C LEU A 238 -0.22 7.34 -0.75
N SER A 239 -0.55 6.11 -0.35
CA SER A 239 0.38 5.21 0.33
C SER A 239 1.48 4.68 -0.58
N ASN A 240 1.19 4.42 -1.85
CA ASN A 240 2.22 3.98 -2.80
C ASN A 240 3.14 5.14 -3.20
N ALA A 241 2.59 6.36 -3.31
CA ALA A 241 3.41 7.56 -3.43
C ALA A 241 4.36 7.71 -2.23
N ALA A 242 3.86 7.46 -1.01
CA ALA A 242 4.67 7.49 0.21
C ALA A 242 5.79 6.45 0.19
N MET A 243 5.53 5.22 -0.27
CA MET A 243 6.57 4.17 -0.38
C MET A 243 7.70 4.59 -1.31
N LEU A 244 7.38 5.10 -2.52
CA LEU A 244 8.40 5.65 -3.41
C LEU A 244 9.13 6.84 -2.78
N TYR A 245 8.40 7.79 -2.22
CA TYR A 245 8.97 8.97 -1.58
C TYR A 245 10.04 8.63 -0.54
N PHE A 246 9.76 7.68 0.36
CA PHE A 246 10.70 7.29 1.41
C PHE A 246 11.88 6.49 0.87
N ASP A 247 11.67 5.61 -0.10
CA ASP A 247 12.78 4.88 -0.72
C ASP A 247 13.72 5.82 -1.50
N LEU A 248 13.18 6.82 -2.19
CA LEU A 248 13.98 7.86 -2.84
C LEU A 248 14.83 8.62 -1.82
N LYS A 249 14.22 9.01 -0.69
CA LYS A 249 14.90 9.70 0.41
C LYS A 249 15.98 8.82 1.06
N HIS A 250 15.71 7.52 1.22
CA HIS A 250 16.66 6.57 1.79
C HIS A 250 17.90 6.38 0.91
N ASN A 251 17.70 6.35 -0.42
CA ASN A 251 18.77 6.07 -1.38
C ASN A 251 19.41 7.33 -1.99
N ASP A 252 18.96 8.53 -1.59
CA ASP A 252 19.34 9.80 -2.19
C ASP A 252 19.13 9.82 -3.72
N TRP A 253 18.01 9.24 -4.16
CA TRP A 253 17.63 9.18 -5.57
C TRP A 253 16.82 10.39 -6.01
N PRO A 254 16.90 10.79 -7.30
CA PRO A 254 16.11 11.89 -7.82
C PRO A 254 14.63 11.55 -7.75
N MET A 255 13.84 12.52 -7.32
CA MET A 255 12.39 12.39 -7.24
C MET A 255 11.75 12.64 -8.61
N PRO A 256 10.77 11.83 -9.04
CA PRO A 256 10.05 12.09 -10.28
C PRO A 256 9.30 13.41 -10.19
N GLU A 257 9.31 14.17 -11.28
CA GLU A 257 8.61 15.45 -11.38
C GLU A 257 7.14 15.32 -10.99
N HIS A 258 6.46 14.30 -11.52
CA HIS A 258 5.02 14.14 -11.37
C HIS A 258 4.58 13.36 -10.12
N LEU A 259 5.51 12.88 -9.27
CA LEU A 259 5.12 12.15 -8.04
C LEU A 259 4.24 13.01 -7.12
N LYS A 260 4.49 14.32 -7.09
CA LYS A 260 3.78 15.27 -6.22
C LYS A 260 2.53 15.87 -6.87
N HIS A 261 2.25 15.56 -8.14
CA HIS A 261 1.14 16.13 -8.85
C HIS A 261 -0.18 15.86 -8.10
N ASN A 262 -0.87 16.93 -7.68
CA ASN A 262 -2.10 16.91 -6.88
C ASN A 262 -2.08 16.12 -5.56
N LEU A 263 -0.91 15.65 -5.11
CA LEU A 263 -0.78 14.76 -3.96
C LEU A 263 -1.22 15.43 -2.64
N GLU A 264 -0.85 16.70 -2.44
CA GLU A 264 -1.26 17.47 -1.25
C GLU A 264 -2.76 17.75 -1.27
N ASN A 265 -3.33 18.03 -2.43
CA ASN A 265 -4.75 18.31 -2.57
C ASN A 265 -5.59 17.07 -2.22
N LEU A 266 -5.19 15.90 -2.75
CA LEU A 266 -5.80 14.63 -2.38
C LEU A 266 -5.68 14.37 -0.87
N TRP A 267 -4.48 14.57 -0.29
CA TRP A 267 -4.26 14.42 1.15
C TRP A 267 -5.20 15.30 1.99
N ARG A 268 -5.35 16.59 1.63
CA ARG A 268 -6.23 17.52 2.36
C ARG A 268 -7.69 17.04 2.40
N VAL A 269 -8.17 16.43 1.32
CA VAL A 269 -9.52 15.85 1.27
C VAL A 269 -9.58 14.53 2.03
N THR A 270 -8.61 13.62 1.83
CA THR A 270 -8.53 12.35 2.58
C THR A 270 -8.46 12.58 4.09
N LYS A 271 -7.72 13.59 4.55
CA LYS A 271 -7.58 13.94 5.98
C LYS A 271 -8.93 14.26 6.63
N LYS A 272 -9.85 14.90 5.89
CA LYS A 272 -11.23 15.12 6.35
C LYS A 272 -12.03 13.83 6.52
N MET A 273 -11.53 12.70 6.05
CA MET A 273 -12.17 11.37 6.13
C MET A 273 -11.39 10.44 7.07
N ILE A 274 -10.69 10.99 8.06
CA ILE A 274 -9.99 10.24 9.11
C ILE A 274 -10.60 10.63 10.47
N PHE A 275 -10.97 9.64 11.28
CA PHE A 275 -11.35 9.85 12.68
C PHE A 275 -10.12 10.09 13.56
N ALA A 276 -10.29 10.79 14.68
CA ALA A 276 -9.19 11.11 15.60
C ALA A 276 -8.43 9.86 16.13
N ASP A 277 -9.07 8.69 16.13
CA ASP A 277 -8.44 7.41 16.49
C ASP A 277 -7.55 6.80 15.38
N GLY A 278 -7.40 7.48 14.25
CA GLY A 278 -6.60 7.06 13.10
C GLY A 278 -7.32 6.11 12.15
N ARG A 279 -8.65 5.93 12.27
CA ARG A 279 -9.44 5.12 11.35
C ARG A 279 -10.03 5.91 10.19
N LEU A 280 -10.23 5.25 9.07
CA LEU A 280 -10.92 5.82 7.91
C LEU A 280 -12.41 5.95 8.16
N ALA A 281 -12.93 7.16 7.97
CA ALA A 281 -14.35 7.45 7.83
C ALA A 281 -14.78 7.15 6.39
N ARG A 282 -15.23 5.91 6.16
CA ARG A 282 -15.61 5.42 4.82
C ARG A 282 -17.01 5.90 4.43
N ILE A 283 -17.10 7.17 4.02
CA ILE A 283 -18.38 7.85 3.77
C ILE A 283 -19.22 7.21 2.66
N GLY A 284 -18.60 6.62 1.64
CA GLY A 284 -19.26 5.86 0.57
C GLY A 284 -19.30 4.34 0.81
N GLY A 285 -18.89 3.85 1.98
CA GLY A 285 -18.83 2.42 2.28
C GLY A 285 -17.53 1.75 1.85
N ASP A 286 -17.55 0.41 1.77
CA ASP A 286 -16.40 -0.41 1.34
C ASP A 286 -16.89 -1.76 0.83
N SER A 287 -16.29 -2.24 -0.26
CA SER A 287 -16.49 -3.59 -0.80
C SER A 287 -15.50 -4.61 -0.20
N ARG A 288 -14.60 -4.18 0.68
CA ARG A 288 -13.62 -4.99 1.41
C ARG A 288 -13.92 -5.01 2.91
N VAL A 289 -13.09 -5.75 3.67
CA VAL A 289 -13.15 -5.75 5.13
C VAL A 289 -12.74 -4.36 5.64
N ARG A 290 -13.74 -3.57 6.07
CA ARG A 290 -13.63 -2.12 6.36
C ARG A 290 -12.44 -1.68 7.22
N TYR A 291 -11.95 -2.52 8.13
CA TYR A 291 -10.91 -2.19 9.10
C TYR A 291 -9.56 -2.85 8.79
N ALA A 292 -9.39 -3.38 7.58
CA ALA A 292 -8.18 -4.02 7.09
C ALA A 292 -7.71 -3.32 5.80
N TYR A 293 -6.92 -4.00 4.96
CA TYR A 293 -6.38 -3.54 3.68
C TYR A 293 -6.08 -2.03 3.62
N CYS A 294 -6.94 -1.19 3.02
CA CYS A 294 -6.71 0.25 2.88
C CYS A 294 -6.48 0.97 4.21
N GLN A 295 -7.10 0.52 5.30
CA GLN A 295 -6.89 1.10 6.63
C GLN A 295 -5.41 1.03 7.03
N GLU A 296 -4.74 -0.09 6.77
CA GLU A 296 -3.38 -0.32 7.25
C GLU A 296 -2.36 0.59 6.55
N TYR A 297 -2.55 0.83 5.27
CA TYR A 297 -1.65 1.68 4.45
C TYR A 297 -1.87 3.19 4.66
N LEU A 298 -2.90 3.60 5.43
CA LEU A 298 -3.03 4.98 5.88
C LEU A 298 -1.78 5.45 6.66
N LEU A 299 -1.15 4.52 7.38
CA LEU A 299 0.05 4.80 8.18
C LEU A 299 1.16 5.46 7.34
N HIS A 300 1.42 4.96 6.13
CA HIS A 300 2.45 5.52 5.24
C HIS A 300 2.05 6.89 4.69
N SER A 301 0.78 7.06 4.35
CA SER A 301 0.25 8.34 3.87
C SER A 301 0.41 9.43 4.92
N MET A 302 0.13 9.12 6.19
CA MET A 302 0.32 10.05 7.31
C MET A 302 1.81 10.37 7.54
N MET A 303 2.69 9.37 7.49
CA MET A 303 4.13 9.60 7.60
C MET A 303 4.64 10.54 6.49
N MET A 304 4.20 10.33 5.24
CA MET A 304 4.53 11.22 4.13
C MET A 304 3.94 12.61 4.34
N ALA A 305 2.68 12.73 4.80
CA ALA A 305 2.08 14.03 5.07
C ALA A 305 2.83 14.83 6.14
N ALA A 306 3.33 14.15 7.19
CA ALA A 306 4.19 14.76 8.20
C ALA A 306 5.48 15.31 7.58
N ASP A 307 6.19 14.49 6.80
CA ASP A 307 7.50 14.83 6.25
C ASP A 307 7.43 15.86 5.11
N LEU A 308 6.53 15.61 4.16
CA LEU A 308 6.46 16.31 2.88
C LEU A 308 5.59 17.57 2.94
N PHE A 309 4.46 17.51 3.65
CA PHE A 309 3.52 18.64 3.74
C PHE A 309 3.62 19.40 5.08
N GLY A 310 4.40 18.88 6.03
CA GLY A 310 4.49 19.46 7.37
C GLY A 310 3.20 19.31 8.18
N ASP A 311 2.36 18.32 7.88
CA ASP A 311 1.07 18.15 8.55
C ASP A 311 1.27 17.83 10.05
N THR A 312 0.94 18.79 10.90
CA THR A 312 1.15 18.71 12.34
C THR A 312 0.28 17.67 13.03
N HIS A 313 -0.81 17.22 12.40
CA HIS A 313 -1.72 16.20 12.93
C HIS A 313 -1.30 14.78 12.58
N ALA A 314 -0.48 14.59 11.55
CA ALA A 314 -0.07 13.26 11.11
C ALA A 314 0.66 12.47 12.23
N THR A 315 1.51 13.13 13.02
CA THR A 315 2.17 12.49 14.18
C THR A 315 1.17 11.90 15.16
N TYR A 316 0.12 12.67 15.48
CA TYR A 316 -0.95 12.25 16.39
C TYR A 316 -1.74 11.08 15.79
N LEU A 317 -2.17 11.20 14.54
CA LEU A 317 -2.99 10.18 13.87
C LEU A 317 -2.24 8.84 13.70
N CYS A 318 -0.94 8.87 13.36
CA CYS A 318 -0.12 7.65 13.34
C CYS A 318 -0.07 6.97 14.71
N ALA A 319 0.14 7.75 15.77
CA ALA A 319 0.18 7.21 17.14
C ALA A 319 -1.17 6.60 17.54
N SER A 320 -2.28 7.29 17.25
CA SER A 320 -3.63 6.80 17.48
C SER A 320 -3.91 5.49 16.73
N GLN A 321 -3.51 5.40 15.46
CA GLN A 321 -3.69 4.18 14.67
C GLN A 321 -2.91 3.00 15.26
N LEU A 322 -1.64 3.20 15.63
CA LEU A 322 -0.81 2.15 16.23
C LEU A 322 -1.37 1.69 17.59
N GLN A 323 -1.90 2.60 18.41
CA GLN A 323 -2.56 2.25 19.67
C GLN A 323 -3.83 1.42 19.43
N THR A 324 -4.66 1.80 18.45
CA THR A 324 -5.85 1.05 18.06
C THR A 324 -5.49 -0.35 17.60
N LEU A 325 -4.49 -0.48 16.74
CA LEU A 325 -3.96 -1.77 16.27
C LEU A 325 -3.45 -2.63 17.42
N ALA A 326 -2.68 -2.05 18.35
CA ALA A 326 -2.15 -2.77 19.50
C ALA A 326 -3.27 -3.25 20.43
N LYS A 327 -4.29 -2.41 20.66
CA LYS A 327 -5.49 -2.77 21.42
C LYS A 327 -6.22 -3.95 20.77
N GLU A 328 -6.37 -3.95 19.46
CA GLU A 328 -6.97 -5.06 18.70
C GLU A 328 -6.13 -6.34 18.80
N GLN A 329 -4.81 -6.28 18.59
CA GLN A 329 -3.94 -7.44 18.71
C GLN A 329 -3.90 -8.01 20.14
N ASN A 330 -4.10 -7.18 21.17
CA ASN A 330 -4.14 -7.61 22.56
C ASN A 330 -5.39 -8.40 22.92
N THR A 331 -6.45 -8.39 22.09
CA THR A 331 -7.60 -9.28 22.31
C THR A 331 -7.34 -10.70 21.81
N ASN A 332 -6.23 -10.95 21.10
CA ASN A 332 -5.85 -12.26 20.58
C ASN A 332 -4.67 -12.83 21.37
N THR A 333 -4.82 -14.06 21.86
CA THR A 333 -3.80 -14.74 22.67
C THR A 333 -2.66 -15.33 21.82
N ASP A 334 -2.90 -15.64 20.55
CA ASP A 334 -1.93 -16.25 19.63
C ASP A 334 -0.97 -15.22 19.00
N GLY A 335 -1.24 -13.93 19.15
CA GLY A 335 -0.45 -12.85 18.55
C GLY A 335 -0.90 -12.41 17.16
N SER A 336 -1.95 -13.01 16.60
CA SER A 336 -2.57 -12.55 15.35
C SER A 336 -3.18 -11.16 15.51
N TYR A 337 -3.25 -10.40 14.42
CA TYR A 337 -3.78 -9.04 14.47
C TYR A 337 -5.29 -9.01 14.59
N TYR A 338 -5.98 -9.82 13.78
CA TYR A 338 -7.44 -9.81 13.73
C TYR A 338 -8.03 -11.02 14.45
N GLY A 339 -7.34 -12.17 14.41
CA GLY A 339 -7.64 -13.36 15.21
C GLY A 339 -9.13 -13.66 15.32
N LEU A 340 -9.68 -13.55 16.54
CA LEU A 340 -11.08 -13.84 16.86
C LEU A 340 -12.08 -13.07 15.98
N ARG A 341 -11.77 -11.81 15.63
CA ARG A 341 -12.64 -10.95 14.81
C ARG A 341 -12.85 -11.51 13.40
N LEU A 342 -11.88 -12.29 12.90
CA LEU A 342 -11.90 -12.90 11.58
C LEU A 342 -11.92 -14.43 11.64
N ASP A 343 -12.32 -15.05 12.75
CA ASP A 343 -12.31 -16.52 12.90
C ASP A 343 -13.16 -17.23 11.83
N SER A 344 -14.34 -16.69 11.51
CA SER A 344 -15.18 -17.21 10.42
C SER A 344 -14.49 -17.11 9.05
N LEU A 345 -13.78 -16.01 8.80
CA LEU A 345 -13.03 -15.82 7.55
C LEU A 345 -11.80 -16.73 7.49
N LYS A 346 -11.10 -16.93 8.61
CA LYS A 346 -9.97 -17.86 8.73
C LYS A 346 -10.38 -19.28 8.34
N LYS A 347 -11.59 -19.71 8.71
CA LYS A 347 -12.13 -21.04 8.38
C LYS A 347 -12.63 -21.13 6.93
N SER A 348 -13.35 -20.11 6.43
CA SER A 348 -13.98 -20.15 5.10
C SER A 348 -13.03 -19.76 3.97
N SER A 349 -12.04 -18.91 4.24
CA SER A 349 -11.03 -18.47 3.28
C SER A 349 -9.69 -18.19 3.97
N PRO A 350 -8.89 -19.23 4.29
CA PRO A 350 -7.52 -19.07 4.80
C PRO A 350 -6.66 -18.18 3.89
N TYR A 351 -6.90 -18.27 2.58
CA TYR A 351 -6.31 -17.42 1.55
C TYR A 351 -6.53 -15.91 1.81
N TYR A 352 -7.78 -15.49 2.04
CA TYR A 352 -8.07 -14.07 2.27
C TYR A 352 -7.72 -13.62 3.71
N TYR A 353 -7.83 -14.53 4.69
CA TYR A 353 -7.41 -14.26 6.06
C TYR A 353 -5.91 -13.94 6.17
N THR A 354 -5.04 -14.79 5.62
CA THR A 354 -3.59 -14.58 5.64
C THR A 354 -3.16 -13.33 4.88
N ARG A 355 -3.90 -12.96 3.82
CA ARG A 355 -3.73 -11.67 3.14
C ARG A 355 -3.97 -10.49 4.08
N ILE A 356 -5.10 -10.47 4.79
CA ILE A 356 -5.46 -9.36 5.68
C ILE A 356 -4.47 -9.24 6.85
N GLU A 357 -4.09 -10.37 7.46
CA GLU A 357 -3.08 -10.43 8.52
C GLU A 357 -1.73 -9.85 8.05
N SER A 358 -1.27 -10.25 6.86
CA SER A 358 0.01 -9.76 6.30
C SER A 358 -0.05 -8.31 5.82
N ASP A 359 -1.21 -7.75 5.44
CA ASP A 359 -1.34 -6.32 5.10
C ASP A 359 -0.93 -5.43 6.28
N ARG A 360 -1.43 -5.76 7.47
CA ARG A 360 -1.07 -5.03 8.69
C ARG A 360 0.38 -5.23 9.08
N ALA A 361 0.89 -6.46 8.99
CA ALA A 361 2.29 -6.75 9.26
C ALA A 361 3.22 -5.94 8.35
N CYS A 362 2.95 -5.94 7.05
CA CYS A 362 3.72 -5.19 6.07
C CYS A 362 3.66 -3.69 6.32
N ALA A 363 2.49 -3.14 6.63
CA ALA A 363 2.34 -1.71 6.90
C ALA A 363 3.16 -1.26 8.12
N VAL A 364 3.10 -2.02 9.22
CA VAL A 364 3.90 -1.76 10.43
C VAL A 364 5.40 -1.92 10.16
N ALA A 365 5.80 -2.92 9.39
CA ALA A 365 7.20 -3.16 9.03
C ALA A 365 7.79 -2.03 8.18
N ALA A 366 7.08 -1.61 7.13
CA ALA A 366 7.51 -0.47 6.32
C ALA A 366 7.53 0.84 7.13
N ALA A 367 6.55 1.07 8.01
CA ALA A 367 6.56 2.24 8.90
C ALA A 367 7.76 2.24 9.87
N MET A 368 8.18 1.06 10.35
CA MET A 368 9.41 0.94 11.14
C MET A 368 10.65 1.36 10.35
N HIS A 369 10.77 0.89 9.11
CA HIS A 369 11.88 1.26 8.22
C HIS A 369 11.89 2.76 7.93
N TYR A 370 10.73 3.35 7.57
CA TYR A 370 10.64 4.77 7.21
C TYR A 370 10.74 5.72 8.40
N ASN A 371 10.50 5.29 9.65
CA ASN A 371 10.38 6.19 10.81
C ASN A 371 11.62 7.08 11.03
N SER A 372 12.83 6.58 10.75
CA SER A 372 14.07 7.36 10.88
C SER A 372 14.23 8.42 9.79
N LEU A 373 13.53 8.27 8.67
CA LEU A 373 13.55 9.18 7.54
C LEU A 373 12.55 10.33 7.71
N VAL A 374 11.53 10.17 8.56
CA VAL A 374 10.47 11.18 8.74
C VAL A 374 10.95 12.35 9.59
N LYS A 375 10.89 13.55 9.02
CA LYS A 375 10.98 14.84 9.70
C LYS A 375 9.62 15.15 10.31
N TRP A 376 9.42 14.67 11.54
CA TRP A 376 8.19 14.90 12.29
C TRP A 376 8.02 16.40 12.61
N PRO A 377 6.92 17.05 12.18
CA PRO A 377 6.66 18.44 12.50
C PRO A 377 6.31 18.58 13.99
N SER A 378 6.58 19.77 14.53
CA SER A 378 6.10 20.16 15.86
C SER A 378 4.57 20.19 15.89
N SER A 379 3.99 20.03 17.08
CA SER A 379 2.55 20.13 17.25
C SER A 379 2.03 21.50 16.79
N GLY A 380 0.94 21.47 16.02
CA GLY A 380 0.24 22.66 15.56
C GLY A 380 -0.57 23.31 16.68
N THR A 381 -1.13 24.48 16.39
CA THR A 381 -1.92 25.26 17.36
C THR A 381 -3.40 24.91 17.38
N LEU A 382 -3.94 24.37 16.28
CA LEU A 382 -5.32 23.90 16.20
C LEU A 382 -5.39 22.44 16.66
N ASP A 383 -6.52 22.05 17.25
CA ASP A 383 -6.83 20.64 17.45
C ASP A 383 -7.30 20.00 16.13
N PHE A 384 -7.19 18.67 16.05
CA PHE A 384 -7.47 17.94 14.81
C PHE A 384 -8.89 18.16 14.30
N GLU A 385 -9.91 18.12 15.17
CA GLU A 385 -11.30 18.24 14.74
C GLU A 385 -11.65 19.67 14.29
N SER A 386 -11.03 20.68 14.90
CA SER A 386 -11.13 22.06 14.41
C SER A 386 -10.45 22.25 13.05
N ASP A 387 -9.30 21.62 12.82
CA ASP A 387 -8.55 21.72 11.55
C ASP A 387 -9.32 21.08 10.37
N VAL A 388 -9.94 19.93 10.60
CA VAL A 388 -10.69 19.21 9.53
C VAL A 388 -12.16 19.63 9.44
N ALA A 389 -12.60 20.57 10.27
CA ALA A 389 -13.98 21.07 10.30
C ALA A 389 -14.44 21.66 8.96
N GLY A 390 -15.76 21.87 8.87
CA GLY A 390 -16.41 22.51 7.73
C GLY A 390 -17.08 21.53 6.79
N LEU A 391 -17.46 22.06 5.63
CA LEU A 391 -18.27 21.40 4.62
C LEU A 391 -17.39 21.01 3.43
N TRP A 392 -17.54 19.77 2.97
CA TRP A 392 -17.03 19.28 1.70
C TRP A 392 -18.20 18.68 0.93
N ILE A 393 -18.34 19.01 -0.35
CA ILE A 393 -19.43 18.56 -1.21
C ILE A 393 -18.82 18.14 -2.54
N GLU A 394 -19.18 16.95 -3.03
CA GLU A 394 -19.11 16.62 -4.45
C GLU A 394 -20.52 16.56 -5.04
N LYS A 395 -20.86 17.49 -5.94
CA LYS A 395 -22.22 17.58 -6.47
C LYS A 395 -22.47 16.55 -7.55
N GLU A 396 -21.47 16.28 -8.39
CA GLU A 396 -21.57 15.38 -9.53
C GLU A 396 -21.63 13.93 -9.05
N HIS A 397 -20.76 13.53 -8.13
CA HIS A 397 -20.78 12.20 -7.53
C HIS A 397 -21.90 12.04 -6.46
N GLY A 398 -22.37 13.14 -5.89
CA GLY A 398 -23.42 13.12 -4.88
C GLY A 398 -22.88 12.68 -3.52
N ASP A 399 -21.87 13.38 -3.01
CA ASP A 399 -21.38 13.23 -1.64
C ASP A 399 -21.40 14.55 -0.90
N VAL A 400 -21.70 14.48 0.39
CA VAL A 400 -21.63 15.60 1.31
C VAL A 400 -20.99 15.12 2.60
N LEU A 401 -20.05 15.90 3.12
CA LEU A 401 -19.42 15.72 4.42
C LEU A 401 -19.46 17.04 5.17
N HIS A 402 -19.92 17.02 6.41
CA HIS A 402 -19.80 18.13 7.34
C HIS A 402 -19.15 17.65 8.64
N ARG A 403 -18.07 18.33 9.06
CA ARG A 403 -17.39 18.09 10.33
C ARG A 403 -17.42 19.30 11.25
N SER A 404 -17.53 19.06 12.54
CA SER A 404 -17.32 20.02 13.63
C SER A 404 -16.68 19.30 14.82
N PRO A 405 -16.17 20.04 15.82
CA PRO A 405 -15.60 19.45 17.05
C PRO A 405 -16.54 18.52 17.85
N THR A 406 -17.81 18.44 17.46
CA THR A 406 -18.85 17.64 18.14
C THR A 406 -19.60 16.70 17.21
N ARG A 407 -19.32 16.70 15.89
CA ARG A 407 -20.10 15.90 14.92
C ARG A 407 -19.32 15.63 13.64
N PHE A 408 -19.31 14.36 13.24
CA PHE A 408 -19.05 13.92 11.88
C PHE A 408 -20.38 13.53 11.21
N ALA A 409 -20.76 14.20 10.12
CA ALA A 409 -21.95 13.85 9.35
C ALA A 409 -21.64 13.75 7.86
N SER A 410 -22.07 12.67 7.20
CA SER A 410 -21.93 12.51 5.76
C SER A 410 -23.14 11.86 5.11
N VAL A 411 -23.37 12.16 3.84
CA VAL A 411 -24.31 11.46 2.97
C VAL A 411 -23.59 11.17 1.65
N SER A 412 -23.67 9.93 1.19
CA SER A 412 -23.17 9.49 -0.12
C SER A 412 -24.32 8.82 -0.84
N TRP A 413 -24.81 9.43 -1.92
CA TRP A 413 -25.88 8.85 -2.75
C TRP A 413 -25.33 7.71 -3.62
N HIS A 414 -24.09 7.84 -4.08
CA HIS A 414 -23.32 6.81 -4.78
C HIS A 414 -22.41 6.06 -3.80
N ALA A 415 -23.03 5.36 -2.85
CA ALA A 415 -22.36 4.49 -1.89
C ALA A 415 -22.35 3.02 -2.34
N SER A 416 -21.49 2.20 -1.73
CA SER A 416 -21.41 0.77 -1.98
C SER A 416 -22.74 0.08 -1.64
N GLY A 417 -23.52 -0.27 -2.66
CA GLY A 417 -24.83 -0.90 -2.54
C GLY A 417 -25.97 0.11 -2.67
N LEU A 418 -26.42 0.69 -1.56
CA LEU A 418 -27.45 1.73 -1.51
C LEU A 418 -26.87 3.00 -0.89
N GLY A 419 -27.48 4.15 -1.18
CA GLY A 419 -27.10 5.44 -0.58
C GLY A 419 -26.97 5.34 0.94
N GLN A 420 -25.90 5.93 1.47
CA GLN A 420 -25.51 5.82 2.87
C GLN A 420 -25.49 7.20 3.54
N ALA A 421 -25.96 7.27 4.79
CA ALA A 421 -25.75 8.41 5.66
C ALA A 421 -25.05 7.97 6.95
N MET A 422 -24.15 8.80 7.45
CA MET A 422 -23.45 8.60 8.71
C MET A 422 -23.57 9.86 9.57
N CYS A 423 -23.88 9.69 10.85
CA CYS A 423 -23.82 10.76 11.84
C CYS A 423 -23.25 10.17 13.12
N GLN A 424 -22.01 10.52 13.44
CA GLN A 424 -21.26 9.97 14.56
C GLN A 424 -20.59 11.11 15.35
N PRO A 425 -20.22 10.88 16.61
CA PRO A 425 -19.18 11.68 17.25
C PRO A 425 -17.93 11.73 16.35
N PRO A 426 -17.20 12.85 16.36
CA PRO A 426 -16.05 13.06 15.48
C PRO A 426 -14.87 12.14 15.82
#